data_AF-A0A929C1V0-F1
#
_entry.id   AF-A0A929C1V0-F1
#
_cell.length_a   1.000
_cell.length_b   1.000
_cell.length_c   1.000
_cell.angle_alpha   90.00
_cell.angle_beta   90.00
_cell.angle_gamma   90.00
#
_symmetry.space_group_name_H-M   'P 1'
#
loop_
_entity.id
_entity.type
_entity.pdbx_description
1 polymer ?
#
loop_
_entity_poly.entity_id
_entity_poly.type
_entity_poly.pdbx_seq_one_letter_code
_entity_poly.pdbx_strand_id
1 'polypeptide(L)'
;MVACIIFLGSCNALAFEPEVVPANPKLVNLSTDFEQNVYEVTEGVYVAVGYARANPVLIDGPDGLIVIDPAESETAAIIVKAAYNEHLDNIFSKKPVKAIIYTHYHDCHIHGAAVFAGDDSPEI
;
A
#
# COMPACT_ATOMS: atom_id res chain seq x y z
N MET A 1 -19.02 -62.71 -3.60
CA MET A 1 -18.68 -61.63 -4.54
C MET A 1 -19.86 -60.66 -4.55
N VAL A 2 -19.78 -59.58 -3.79
CA VAL A 2 -20.79 -58.51 -3.79
C VAL A 2 -20.02 -57.21 -4.01
N ALA A 3 -20.08 -56.70 -5.23
CA ALA A 3 -19.49 -55.42 -5.58
C ALA A 3 -20.43 -54.31 -5.08
N CYS A 4 -19.99 -53.53 -4.11
CA CYS A 4 -20.70 -52.35 -3.63
C CYS A 4 -20.39 -51.20 -4.60
N ILE A 5 -21.36 -50.83 -5.43
CA ILE A 5 -21.27 -49.70 -6.35
C ILE A 5 -21.58 -48.43 -5.56
N ILE A 6 -20.56 -47.62 -5.30
CA ILE A 6 -20.71 -46.29 -4.71
C ILE A 6 -21.10 -45.32 -5.83
N PHE A 7 -22.35 -44.86 -5.82
CA PHE A 7 -22.80 -43.76 -6.68
C PHE A 7 -22.34 -42.43 -6.06
N LEU A 8 -21.30 -41.83 -6.64
CA LEU A 8 -20.92 -40.45 -6.37
C LEU A 8 -21.88 -39.51 -7.11
N GLY A 9 -22.96 -39.10 -6.44
CA GLY A 9 -23.83 -38.04 -6.93
C GLY A 9 -23.10 -36.70 -6.84
N SER A 10 -22.78 -36.11 -7.99
CA SER A 10 -22.28 -34.74 -8.08
C SER A 10 -23.38 -33.77 -7.66
N CYS A 11 -23.27 -33.23 -6.44
CA CYS A 11 -24.07 -32.10 -6.01
C CYS A 11 -23.60 -30.86 -6.78
N ASN A 12 -24.32 -30.48 -7.83
CA ASN A 12 -24.13 -29.16 -8.43
C ASN A 12 -24.66 -28.12 -7.44
N ALA A 13 -23.78 -27.61 -6.57
CA ALA A 13 -24.05 -26.37 -5.88
C ALA A 13 -24.21 -25.29 -6.95
N LEU A 14 -25.45 -24.82 -7.14
CA LEU A 14 -25.68 -23.64 -7.97
C LEU A 14 -24.93 -22.47 -7.33
N ALA A 15 -24.08 -21.81 -8.12
CA ALA A 15 -23.42 -20.60 -7.68
C ALA A 15 -24.50 -19.57 -7.29
N PHE A 16 -24.37 -19.02 -6.09
CA PHE A 16 -25.20 -17.90 -5.69
C PHE A 16 -24.70 -16.66 -6.43
N GLU A 17 -25.51 -16.18 -7.38
CA GLU A 17 -25.32 -14.89 -8.04
C GLU A 17 -26.14 -13.85 -7.27
N PRO A 18 -25.52 -13.01 -6.43
CA PRO A 18 -26.25 -11.98 -5.69
C PRO A 18 -26.87 -10.96 -6.65
N GLU A 19 -27.99 -10.39 -6.24
CA GLU A 19 -28.55 -9.21 -6.91
C GLU A 19 -27.53 -8.06 -6.88
N VAL A 20 -27.24 -7.48 -8.04
CA VAL A 20 -26.35 -6.33 -8.15
C VAL A 20 -27.12 -5.07 -7.74
N VAL A 21 -26.94 -4.64 -6.51
CA VAL A 21 -27.48 -3.37 -6.00
C VAL A 21 -26.44 -2.27 -6.23
N PRO A 22 -26.80 -1.13 -6.87
CA PRO A 22 -25.86 -0.05 -7.08
C PRO A 22 -25.41 0.55 -5.73
N ALA A 23 -24.11 0.82 -5.62
CA ALA A 23 -23.55 1.50 -4.46
C ALA A 23 -24.10 2.93 -4.33
N ASN A 24 -24.10 3.48 -3.11
CA ASN A 24 -24.51 4.86 -2.88
C ASN A 24 -23.64 5.82 -3.73
N PRO A 25 -24.24 6.73 -4.52
CA PRO A 25 -23.47 7.65 -5.37
C PRO A 25 -22.41 8.47 -4.63
N LYS A 26 -22.63 8.81 -3.35
CA LYS A 26 -21.64 9.50 -2.52
C LYS A 26 -20.41 8.63 -2.24
N LEU A 27 -20.60 7.32 -2.03
CA LEU A 27 -19.49 6.38 -1.83
C LEU A 27 -18.74 6.15 -3.14
N VAL A 28 -19.46 6.07 -4.27
CA VAL A 28 -18.82 5.98 -5.58
C VAL A 28 -17.96 7.22 -5.85
N ASN A 29 -18.48 8.41 -5.55
CA ASN A 29 -17.72 9.65 -5.71
C ASN A 29 -16.55 9.75 -4.73
N LEU A 30 -16.68 9.24 -3.50
CA LEU A 30 -15.57 9.23 -2.53
C LEU A 30 -14.34 8.48 -3.05
N SER A 31 -14.52 7.48 -3.92
CA SER A 31 -13.42 6.73 -4.52
C SER A 31 -12.44 7.60 -5.31
N THR A 32 -12.86 8.77 -5.80
CA THR A 32 -11.97 9.69 -6.54
C THR A 32 -10.91 10.34 -5.64
N ASP A 33 -11.14 10.40 -4.33
CA ASP A 33 -10.19 10.96 -3.37
C ASP A 33 -8.97 10.05 -3.15
N PHE A 34 -9.02 8.81 -3.66
CA PHE A 34 -7.96 7.80 -3.53
C PHE A 34 -7.30 7.49 -4.88
N GLU A 35 -7.40 8.39 -5.87
CA GLU A 35 -6.61 8.27 -7.09
C GLU A 35 -5.11 8.26 -6.77
N GLN A 36 -4.37 7.40 -7.47
CA GLN A 36 -2.94 7.23 -7.25
C GLN A 36 -2.16 8.45 -7.71
N ASN A 37 -1.57 9.17 -6.76
CA ASN A 37 -0.70 10.30 -7.06
C ASN A 37 0.24 10.63 -5.90
N VAL A 38 1.39 11.21 -6.24
CA VAL A 38 2.34 11.79 -5.28
C VAL A 38 2.10 13.30 -5.26
N TYR A 39 1.70 13.82 -4.10
CA TYR A 39 1.43 15.23 -3.89
C TYR A 39 2.58 15.89 -3.15
N GLU A 40 3.13 16.97 -3.69
CA GLU A 40 3.96 17.90 -2.93
C GLU A 40 3.05 18.83 -2.12
N VAL A 41 3.01 18.63 -0.80
CA VAL A 41 2.14 19.41 0.10
C VAL A 41 2.78 20.77 0.43
N THR A 42 4.11 20.77 0.54
CA THR A 42 4.98 21.94 0.63
C THR A 42 6.37 21.52 0.16
N GLU A 43 7.26 22.49 -0.08
CA GLU A 43 8.63 22.24 -0.51
C GLU A 43 9.29 21.12 0.32
N GLY A 44 9.68 20.04 -0.36
CA GLY A 44 10.36 18.89 0.24
C GLY A 44 9.48 17.93 1.05
N VAL A 45 8.16 18.08 1.06
CA VAL A 45 7.22 17.17 1.75
C VAL A 45 6.23 16.59 0.78
N TYR A 46 6.28 15.26 0.63
CA TYR A 46 5.52 14.53 -0.37
C TYR A 46 4.63 13.47 0.29
N VAL A 47 3.42 13.30 -0.23
CA VAL A 47 2.46 12.31 0.27
C VAL A 47 2.01 11.44 -0.90
N ALA A 48 2.18 10.13 -0.76
CA ALA A 48 1.67 9.15 -1.71
C ALA A 48 0.24 8.76 -1.32
N VAL A 49 -0.73 9.13 -2.13
CA VAL A 49 -2.16 8.84 -1.91
C VAL A 49 -2.62 7.78 -2.90
N GLY A 50 -3.49 6.86 -2.47
CA GLY A 50 -4.10 5.83 -3.33
C GLY A 50 -3.21 4.64 -3.66
N TYR A 51 -1.94 4.64 -3.26
CA TYR A 51 -1.00 3.55 -3.51
C TYR A 51 -1.05 2.44 -2.45
N ALA A 52 -1.60 2.74 -1.27
CA ALA A 52 -1.62 1.91 -0.07
C ALA A 52 -2.89 2.23 0.74
N ARG A 53 -3.19 1.45 1.78
CA ARG A 53 -4.34 1.72 2.67
C ARG A 53 -4.13 2.99 3.50
N ALA A 54 -2.90 3.24 3.92
CA ALA A 54 -2.46 4.51 4.50
C ALA A 54 -1.83 5.40 3.42
N ASN A 55 -1.47 6.63 3.78
CA ASN A 55 -0.74 7.56 2.92
C ASN A 55 0.69 7.73 3.46
N PRO A 56 1.68 6.94 3.00
CA PRO A 56 3.06 7.14 3.42
C PRO A 56 3.55 8.53 3.02
N VAL A 57 4.34 9.15 3.87
CA VAL A 57 4.92 10.49 3.63
C VAL A 57 6.43 10.35 3.43
N LEU A 58 6.97 11.12 2.49
CA LEU A 58 8.40 11.28 2.29
C LEU A 58 8.79 12.73 2.52
N ILE A 59 9.77 12.96 3.38
CA ILE A 59 10.39 14.27 3.56
C ILE A 59 11.79 14.22 2.97
N ASP A 60 12.05 15.12 2.01
CA ASP A 60 13.36 15.32 1.40
C ASP A 60 14.21 16.27 2.24
N GLY A 61 15.06 15.71 3.09
CA GLY A 61 15.96 16.47 3.95
C GLY A 61 17.27 16.88 3.24
N PRO A 62 18.09 17.73 3.88
CA PRO A 62 19.37 18.16 3.33
C PRO A 62 20.37 17.01 3.10
N ASP A 63 20.40 16.03 4.01
CA ASP A 63 21.39 14.94 4.05
C ASP A 63 20.77 13.52 4.02
N GLY A 64 19.46 13.43 3.83
CA GLY A 64 18.76 12.15 3.78
C GLY A 64 17.24 12.29 3.76
N LEU A 65 16.60 11.13 3.70
CA LEU A 65 15.15 10.99 3.58
C LEU A 65 14.53 10.58 4.93
N ILE A 66 13.36 11.11 5.22
CA ILE A 66 12.52 10.66 6.34
C ILE A 66 11.25 10.07 5.76
N VAL A 67 10.94 8.83 6.14
CA VAL A 67 9.70 8.16 5.75
C VAL A 67 8.76 8.16 6.94
N ILE A 68 7.50 8.51 6.74
CA ILE A 68 6.46 8.40 7.78
C ILE A 68 5.44 7.38 7.31
N ASP A 69 5.11 6.42 8.17
CA ASP A 69 4.12 5.37 7.95
C ASP A 69 4.35 4.56 6.66
N PRO A 70 5.35 3.65 6.62
CA PRO A 70 5.78 2.91 5.43
C PRO A 70 4.80 1.86 4.86
N ALA A 71 3.48 2.09 4.90
CA ALA A 71 2.42 1.24 4.36
C ALA A 71 2.18 -0.11 5.08
N GLU A 72 1.12 -0.81 4.66
CA GLU A 72 0.58 -2.03 5.26
C GLU A 72 1.36 -3.31 5.01
N SER A 73 2.28 -3.30 4.05
CA SER A 73 3.04 -4.48 3.65
C SER A 73 4.27 -4.08 2.83
N GLU A 74 5.21 -5.01 2.69
CA GLU A 74 6.34 -4.84 1.78
C GLU A 74 5.88 -4.63 0.32
N THR A 75 4.84 -5.34 -0.13
CA THR A 75 4.30 -5.18 -1.49
C THR A 75 3.78 -3.76 -1.72
N ALA A 76 3.00 -3.22 -0.77
CA ALA A 76 2.50 -1.85 -0.86
C ALA A 76 3.66 -0.84 -0.80
N ALA A 77 4.63 -1.06 0.09
CA ALA A 77 5.80 -0.19 0.19
C ALA A 77 6.67 -0.17 -1.08
N ILE A 78 6.81 -1.30 -1.79
CA ILE A 78 7.53 -1.33 -3.08
C ILE A 78 6.84 -0.43 -4.10
N ILE A 79 5.50 -0.48 -4.18
CA ILE A 79 4.71 0.35 -5.08
C ILE A 79 4.88 1.83 -4.72
N VAL A 80 4.77 2.17 -3.43
CA VAL A 80 4.92 3.56 -2.98
C VAL A 80 6.34 4.08 -3.20
N LYS A 81 7.38 3.29 -2.87
CA LYS A 81 8.78 3.65 -3.09
C LYS A 81 9.08 3.87 -4.58
N ALA A 82 8.48 3.06 -5.46
CA ALA A 82 8.58 3.24 -6.91
C ALA A 82 7.91 4.55 -7.36
N ALA A 83 6.72 4.87 -6.85
CA ALA A 83 6.03 6.13 -7.17
C ALA A 83 6.85 7.35 -6.76
N TYR A 84 7.49 7.32 -5.59
CA TYR A 84 8.42 8.38 -5.18
C TYR A 84 9.66 8.47 -6.06
N ASN A 85 10.25 7.34 -6.46
CA ASN A 85 11.38 7.36 -7.40
C ASN A 85 10.97 7.94 -8.76
N GLU A 86 9.79 7.62 -9.27
CA GLU A 86 9.27 8.18 -10.52
C GLU A 86 9.06 9.70 -10.41
N HIS A 87 8.42 10.13 -9.33
CA HIS A 87 8.10 11.54 -9.11
C HIS A 87 9.33 12.41 -8.80
N LEU A 88 10.34 11.86 -8.12
CA LEU A 88 11.48 12.60 -7.56
C LEU A 88 12.83 12.20 -8.18
N ASP A 89 12.81 11.69 -9.42
CA ASP A 89 14.00 11.32 -10.18
C ASP A 89 14.94 10.38 -9.40
N ASN A 90 14.45 9.18 -9.08
CA ASN A 90 15.17 8.13 -8.38
C ASN A 90 15.79 8.59 -7.05
N ILE A 91 15.03 9.34 -6.25
CA ILE A 91 15.51 9.97 -5.01
C ILE A 91 16.20 9.01 -4.04
N PHE A 92 15.72 7.76 -3.94
CA PHE A 92 16.31 6.75 -3.06
C PHE A 92 17.68 6.23 -3.55
N SER A 93 18.09 6.52 -4.79
CA SER A 93 19.46 6.30 -5.27
C SER A 93 20.39 7.49 -4.99
N LYS A 94 19.84 8.63 -4.60
CA LYS A 94 20.58 9.88 -4.38
C LYS A 94 20.77 10.20 -2.90
N LYS A 95 19.82 9.81 -2.05
CA LYS A 95 19.83 10.11 -0.62
C LYS A 95 19.47 8.85 0.19
N PRO A 96 20.18 8.58 1.29
CA PRO A 96 19.86 7.45 2.17
C PRO A 96 18.59 7.75 2.99
N VAL A 97 17.88 6.72 3.40
CA VAL A 97 16.80 6.84 4.40
C VAL A 97 17.44 6.94 5.79
N LYS A 98 17.24 8.09 6.44
CA LYS A 98 17.83 8.41 7.75
C LYS A 98 16.91 8.14 8.91
N ALA A 99 15.60 8.23 8.70
CA ALA A 99 14.62 7.96 9.73
C ALA A 99 13.32 7.37 9.14
N ILE A 100 12.67 6.51 9.93
CA ILE A 100 11.32 6.02 9.67
C ILE A 100 10.48 6.31 10.91
N ILE A 101 9.43 7.13 10.76
CA ILE A 101 8.54 7.52 11.85
C ILE A 101 7.25 6.72 11.74
N TYR A 102 6.85 6.07 12.82
CA TYR A 102 5.52 5.49 12.96
C TYR A 102 4.62 6.47 13.72
N THR A 103 3.55 6.92 13.09
CA THR A 103 2.58 7.80 13.76
C THR A 103 1.82 7.08 14.86
N HIS A 104 1.51 5.80 14.66
CA HIS A 104 0.85 4.91 15.62
C HIS A 104 1.02 3.44 15.24
N TYR A 105 0.59 2.53 16.13
CA TYR A 105 0.71 1.09 15.95
C TYR A 105 -0.56 0.47 15.35
N HIS A 106 -0.68 0.56 14.02
CA HIS A 106 -1.62 -0.24 13.24
C HIS A 106 -0.90 -0.85 12.05
N ASP A 107 -1.41 -1.99 11.56
CA ASP A 107 -0.82 -2.76 10.46
C ASP A 107 -0.56 -1.90 9.23
N CYS A 108 -1.44 -0.93 8.92
CA CYS A 108 -1.28 -0.07 7.76
C CYS A 108 -0.16 0.98 7.82
N HIS A 109 0.53 1.11 8.96
CA HIS A 109 1.57 2.13 9.13
C HIS A 109 2.96 1.55 9.34
N ILE A 110 3.12 0.25 9.61
CA ILE A 110 4.39 -0.26 10.17
C ILE A 110 5.08 -1.34 9.33
N HIS A 111 4.35 -2.09 8.50
CA HIS A 111 4.87 -3.35 7.96
C HIS A 111 5.74 -3.21 6.71
N GLY A 112 5.75 -2.07 6.03
CA GLY A 112 6.62 -1.86 4.87
C GLY A 112 7.98 -1.22 5.18
N ALA A 113 8.32 -1.03 6.46
CA ALA A 113 9.54 -0.34 6.88
C ALA A 113 10.82 -0.91 6.25
N ALA A 114 10.94 -2.24 6.16
CA ALA A 114 12.11 -2.92 5.60
C ALA A 114 12.39 -2.52 4.13
N VAL A 115 11.34 -2.27 3.34
CA VAL A 115 11.48 -1.85 1.94
C VAL A 115 12.08 -0.45 1.83
N PHE A 116 11.65 0.46 2.70
CA PHE A 116 12.19 1.81 2.72
C PHE A 116 13.62 1.84 3.26
N ALA A 117 13.88 1.13 4.37
CA ALA A 117 15.22 0.99 4.93
C ALA A 117 16.22 0.40 3.93
N GLY A 118 15.89 -0.70 3.25
CA GLY A 118 16.84 -1.37 2.36
C GLY A 118 18.14 -1.73 3.09
N ASP A 119 19.28 -1.29 2.56
CA ASP A 119 20.60 -1.46 3.18
C ASP A 119 20.96 -0.31 4.15
N ASP A 120 20.11 0.71 4.28
CA ASP A 120 20.31 1.80 5.24
C ASP A 120 20.02 1.34 6.68
N SER A 121 20.46 2.14 7.66
CA SER A 121 20.16 1.93 9.08
C SER A 121 19.45 3.16 9.65
N PRO A 122 18.16 3.35 9.31
CA PRO A 122 17.41 4.52 9.76
C PRO A 122 17.13 4.47 11.27
N GLU A 123 17.09 5.65 11.89
CA GLU A 123 16.51 5.83 13.22
C GLU A 123 14.99 5.58 13.17
N ILE A 124 14.41 5.07 14.25
CA ILE A 124 12.99 4.72 14.36
C ILE A 124 12.34 5.50 15.50
#